data_AF-C0BE84-F1
#
_entry.id   AF-C0BE84-F1
#
_cell.length_a   1.000
_cell.length_b   1.000
_cell.length_c   1.000
_cell.angle_alpha   90.00
_cell.angle_beta   90.00
_cell.angle_gamma   90.00
#
_symmetry.space_group_name_H-M   'P 1'
#
loop_
_entity.id
_entity.type
_entity.pdbx_description
1 polymer ?
#
loop_
_entity_poly.entity_id
_entity_poly.type
_entity_poly.pdbx_seq_one_letter_code
_entity_poly.pdbx_strand_id
1 'polypeptide(L)' 'MWKKINVDQVFERFYKADEARSKTSSGLGLSIAKELVLRMDGKISARIEGNEFCVEIVFPK' A
#
# COMPACT_ATOMS: atom_id res chain seq x y z
N MET A 1 20.79 3.19 -8.96
CA MET A 1 19.78 2.21 -9.42
C MET A 1 18.50 2.47 -8.64
N TRP A 2 17.58 3.25 -9.20
CA TRP A 2 16.32 3.60 -8.53
C TRP A 2 15.44 2.35 -8.47
N LYS A 3 15.22 1.79 -7.28
CA LYS A 3 14.25 0.71 -7.09
C LYS A 3 12.88 1.29 -7.40
N LYS A 4 12.26 0.87 -8.52
CA LYS A 4 10.83 1.05 -8.74
C LYS A 4 10.11 0.52 -7.50
N ILE A 5 9.38 1.36 -6.79
CA ILE A 5 8.44 0.91 -5.76
C ILE A 5 7.47 0.00 -6.49
N ASN A 6 7.50 -1.29 -6.17
CA ASN A 6 6.52 -2.22 -6.70
C ASN A 6 5.24 -2.01 -5.89
N VAL A 7 4.28 -1.31 -6.49
CA VAL A 7 3.01 -0.92 -5.85
C VAL A 7 2.16 -2.13 -5.46
N ASP A 8 2.38 -3.30 -6.05
CA ASP A 8 1.72 -4.53 -5.60
C ASP A 8 2.31 -5.04 -4.28
N GLN A 9 3.59 -4.79 -4.05
CA GLN A 9 4.29 -5.23 -2.84
C GLN A 9 4.03 -4.33 -1.63
N VAL A 10 3.50 -3.10 -1.81
CA VAL A 10 3.23 -2.18 -0.68
C VAL A 10 2.13 -2.69 0.26
N PHE A 11 1.32 -3.65 -0.19
CA PHE A 11 0.29 -4.30 0.61
C PHE A 11 0.78 -5.60 1.27
N GLU A 12 1.99 -6.05 0.98
CA GLU A 12 2.58 -7.20 1.67
C GLU A 12 2.92 -6.82 3.11
N ARG A 13 2.66 -7.76 4.02
CA ARG A 13 3.02 -7.56 5.44
C ARG A 13 4.52 -7.34 5.55
N PHE A 14 4.90 -6.37 6.37
CA PHE A 14 6.30 -6.00 6.64
C PHE A 14 7.05 -5.39 5.45
N TYR A 15 6.38 -5.11 4.32
CA TYR A 15 7.02 -4.38 3.24
C TYR A 15 7.39 -2.97 3.69
N LYS A 16 8.65 -2.60 3.44
CA LYS A 16 9.18 -1.25 3.64
C LYS A 16 9.92 -0.87 2.37
N ALA A 17 9.46 0.18 1.68
CA ALA A 17 10.30 0.84 0.69
C ALA A 17 11.52 1.42 1.43
N ASP A 18 12.72 1.34 0.84
CA ASP A 18 13.99 1.72 1.48
C ASP A 18 13.96 3.17 2.06
N GLU A 19 13.08 4.06 1.54
CA GLU A 19 12.89 5.44 2.02
C GLU A 19 11.96 5.58 3.26
N ALA A 20 11.16 4.57 3.60
CA ALA A 20 10.25 4.62 4.76
C ALA A 20 10.94 4.32 6.11
N ARG A 21 12.28 4.20 6.12
CA ARG A 21 13.08 3.80 7.30
C ARG A 21 13.05 4.82 8.45
N SER A 22 12.58 6.05 8.23
CA SER A 22 12.57 7.10 9.26
C SER A 22 11.38 7.07 10.22
N LYS A 23 10.34 6.25 9.98
CA LYS A 23 9.21 6.11 10.90
C LYS A 23 8.97 4.67 11.31
N THR A 24 8.95 4.46 12.62
CA THR A 24 8.65 3.26 13.40
C THR A 24 7.26 2.67 13.10
N SER A 25 7.01 2.28 11.85
CA SER A 25 5.80 1.58 11.45
C SER A 25 6.15 0.12 11.20
N SER A 26 5.28 -0.77 11.68
CA SER A 26 5.42 -2.23 11.58
C SER A 26 5.32 -2.75 10.14
N GLY A 27 5.01 -1.89 9.16
CA GLY A 27 4.72 -2.31 7.79
C GLY A 27 3.41 -3.12 7.69
N LEU A 28 2.49 -2.93 8.65
CA LEU A 28 1.23 -3.68 8.71
C LEU A 28 0.02 -2.89 8.24
N GLY A 29 0.05 -1.54 8.28
CA GLY A 29 -1.13 -0.71 8.04
C GLY A 29 -1.81 -0.98 6.69
N LEU A 30 -1.04 -0.98 5.59
CA LEU A 30 -1.57 -1.26 4.25
C LEU A 30 -2.03 -2.70 4.08
N SER A 31 -1.36 -3.68 4.71
CA SER A 31 -1.79 -5.08 4.67
C SER A 31 -3.13 -5.30 5.38
N ILE A 32 -3.36 -4.60 6.50
CA ILE A 32 -4.63 -4.64 7.24
C ILE A 32 -5.73 -3.94 6.44
N ALA A 33 -5.42 -2.78 5.85
CA ALA A 33 -6.35 -2.06 4.99
C ALA A 33 -6.79 -2.92 3.79
N LYS A 34 -5.85 -3.60 3.12
CA LYS A 34 -6.16 -4.54 2.04
C LYS A 34 -7.07 -5.66 2.50
N GLU A 35 -6.76 -6.30 3.63
CA GLU A 35 -7.59 -7.39 4.14
C GLU A 35 -9.01 -6.92 4.50
N LEU A 36 -9.15 -5.74 5.11
CA LEU A 36 -10.45 -5.15 5.43
C LEU A 36 -11.27 -4.84 4.18
N VAL A 37 -10.66 -4.17 3.19
CA VAL A 37 -11.33 -3.82 1.93
C VAL A 37 -11.79 -5.07 1.18
N LEU A 38 -10.95 -6.10 1.10
CA LEU A 38 -11.30 -7.36 0.45
C LEU A 38 -12.46 -8.08 1.17
N ARG A 39 -12.52 -8.03 2.51
CA ARG A 39 -13.64 -8.60 3.29
C ARG A 39 -14.95 -7.85 3.08
N MET A 40 -14.91 -6.61 2.64
CA MET A 40 -16.08 -5.79 2.29
C MET A 40 -16.44 -5.90 0.80
N ASP A 41 -15.94 -6.94 0.10
CA ASP A 41 -16.06 -7.13 -1.35
C ASP A 41 -15.54 -5.93 -2.18
N GLY A 42 -14.71 -5.08 -1.56
CA GLY A 42 -14.09 -3.93 -2.17
C GLY A 42 -12.79 -4.27 -2.89
N LYS A 43 -12.26 -3.25 -3.58
CA LYS A 43 -10.97 -3.29 -4.26
C LYS A 43 -10.08 -2.19 -3.71
N ILE A 44 -8.79 -2.50 -3.55
CA ILE A 44 -7.77 -1.54 -3.14
C ILE A 44 -6.65 -1.55 -4.18
N SER A 45 -6.12 -0.38 -4.52
CA SER A 45 -4.95 -0.24 -5.40
C SER A 45 -4.05 0.90 -4.91
N ALA A 46 -2.78 0.86 -5.31
CA ALA A 46 -1.84 1.93 -5.03
C ALA A 46 -1.14 2.33 -6.33
N ARG A 47 -0.86 3.63 -6.47
CA ARG A 47 -0.13 4.19 -7.61
C ARG A 47 0.75 5.35 -7.15
N ILE A 48 1.75 5.69 -7.95
CA ILE A 48 2.59 6.87 -7.74
C ILE A 48 2.29 7.86 -8.86
N GLU A 49 1.86 9.06 -8.49
CA GLU A 49 1.61 10.16 -9.42
C GLU A 49 2.62 11.27 -9.12
N GLY A 50 3.63 11.40 -9.98
CA GLY A 50 4.75 12.33 -9.74
C GLY A 50 5.53 11.96 -8.48
N ASN A 51 5.41 12.77 -7.43
CA ASN A 51 6.05 12.56 -6.13
C ASN A 51 5.06 12.16 -5.02
N GLU A 52 3.82 11.85 -5.39
CA GLU A 52 2.75 11.48 -4.46
C GLU A 52 2.48 9.98 -4.50
N PHE A 53 2.29 9.40 -3.31
CA PHE A 53 1.81 8.02 -3.17
C PHE A 53 0.30 8.05 -2.96
N CYS A 54 -0.44 7.50 -3.92
CA CYS A 54 -1.89 7.50 -3.92
C CYS A 54 -2.41 6.08 -3.64
N VAL A 55 -3.39 5.98 -2.74
CA VAL A 55 -4.13 4.74 -2.46
C VAL A 55 -5.59 4.96 -2.82
N GLU A 56 -6.16 4.06 -3.62
CA GLU A 56 -7.55 4.10 -4.05
C GLU A 56 -8.30 2.88 -3.52
N ILE A 57 -9.50 3.13 -3.00
CA ILE A 57 -10.40 2.10 -2.47
C ILE A 57 -11.76 2.26 -3.13
N VAL A 58 -12.31 1.16 -3.65
CA VAL A 58 -13.62 1.11 -4.30
C VAL A 58 -14.45 0.04 -3.63
N PHE A 59 -15.66 0.37 -3.20
CA PHE A 59 -16.61 -0.59 -2.65
C PHE A 59 -17.74 -0.87 -3.65
N PRO A 60 -18.31 -2.10 -3.64
CA PRO A 60 -19.53 -2.38 -4.37
C PRO A 60 -20.70 -1.53 -3.83
N LYS A 61 -21.70 -1.31 -4.67
CA LYS A 61 -22.94 -0.58 -4.31
C LYS A 61 -23.82 -1.40 -3.38
#